data_AF-A0AAD4G800-F1
#
_entry.id   AF-A0AAD4G800-F1
#
_cell.length_a   1.000
_cell.length_b   1.000
_cell.length_c   1.000
_cell.angle_alpha   90.00
_cell.angle_beta   90.00
_cell.angle_gamma   90.00
#
_symmetry.space_group_name_H-M   'P 1'
#
loop_
_entity.id
_entity.type
_entity.pdbx_description
1 polymer ?
#
loop_
_entity_poly.entity_id
_entity_poly.type
_entity_poly.pdbx_seq_one_letter_code
_entity_poly.pdbx_strand_id
1 'polypeptide(L)' 'MSNVYFDIQYKSEKFGRIVFKLYDDVVPKTAKNFRELATGKHGFGYRYSEFHYVVPNFMIMGDK' A
#
# COMPACT_ATOMS: atom_id res chain seq x y z
N MET A 1 -16.23 4.82 0.25
CA MET A 1 -15.24 4.29 1.22
C MET A 1 -14.04 5.23 1.23
N SER A 2 -13.25 5.26 2.31
CA SER A 2 -12.08 6.14 2.39
C SER A 2 -10.93 5.63 1.52
N ASN A 3 -10.17 6.59 0.94
CA ASN A 3 -8.88 6.33 0.33
C ASN A 3 -7.89 5.77 1.37
N VAL A 4 -6.87 5.07 0.90
CA VAL A 4 -5.78 4.57 1.73
C VAL A 4 -4.47 5.24 1.32
N TYR A 5 -3.46 5.20 2.17
CA TYR A 5 -2.18 5.82 1.87
C TYR A 5 -1.02 5.00 2.44
N PHE A 6 0.15 5.16 1.84
CA PHE A 6 1.42 4.71 2.39
C PHE A 6 2.32 5.91 2.65
N ASP A 7 2.89 5.97 3.85
CA ASP A 7 4.02 6.84 4.15
C ASP A 7 5.29 6.05 3.85
N ILE A 8 6.04 6.50 2.86
CA ILE A 8 7.25 5.82 2.39
C ILE A 8 8.46 6.39 3.11
N GLN A 9 9.26 5.49 3.67
CA GLN A 9 10.59 5.79 4.17
C GLN A 9 11.62 5.23 3.20
N TYR A 10 12.66 6.00 2.91
CA TYR A 10 13.82 5.52 2.18
C TYR A 10 15.05 5.78 3.03
N LYS A 11 15.78 4.71 3.37
CA LYS A 11 16.83 4.74 4.40
C LYS A 11 16.24 5.27 5.72
N SER A 12 16.80 6.33 6.29
CA SER A 12 16.32 6.93 7.54
C SER A 12 15.43 8.17 7.32
N GLU A 13 15.08 8.48 6.07
CA GLU A 13 14.37 9.71 5.70
C GLU A 13 12.92 9.44 5.28
N LYS A 14 12.01 10.31 5.73
CA LYS A 14 10.63 10.34 5.26
C LYS A 14 10.62 10.82 3.81
N PHE A 15 10.38 9.90 2.88
CA PHE A 15 10.44 10.19 1.45
C PHE A 15 9.18 10.88 0.96
N GLY A 16 8.00 10.42 1.39
CA GLY A 16 6.73 11.04 1.02
C GLY A 16 5.51 10.15 1.26
N ARG A 17 4.34 10.65 0.88
CA ARG A 17 3.07 9.94 0.99
C ARG A 17 2.48 9.63 -0.39
N ILE A 18 2.08 8.38 -0.58
CA ILE A 18 1.29 7.96 -1.75
C ILE A 18 -0.14 7.73 -1.28
N VAL A 19 -1.12 8.33 -1.97
CA VAL A 19 -2.55 8.16 -1.68
C VAL A 19 -3.20 7.37 -2.81
N PHE A 20 -3.92 6.32 -2.46
CA PHE A 20 -4.59 5.43 -3.40
C PHE A 20 -6.10 5.60 -3.30
N LYS A 21 -6.74 5.87 -4.44
CA LYS A 21 -8.18 5.63 -4.62
C LYS A 21 -8.36 4.18 -5.05
N LEU A 22 -9.22 3.44 -4.37
CA LEU A 22 -9.57 2.07 -4.72
C LEU A 22 -10.89 2.05 -5.50
N TYR A 23 -11.02 1.13 -6.46
CA TYR A 23 -12.24 0.94 -7.25
C TYR A 23 -13.17 -0.06 -6.55
N ASP A 24 -13.75 0.38 -5.43
CA ASP A 24 -14.62 -0.46 -4.59
C ASP A 24 -15.89 -0.94 -5.32
N ASP A 25 -16.36 -0.16 -6.29
CA ASP A 25 -17.52 -0.44 -7.13
C ASP A 25 -17.25 -1.49 -8.22
N VAL A 26 -15.99 -1.62 -8.66
CA VAL A 26 -15.59 -2.58 -9.69
C VAL A 26 -15.08 -3.89 -9.07
N VAL A 27 -14.24 -3.80 -8.03
CA VAL A 27 -13.57 -4.96 -7.42
C VAL A 27 -13.70 -4.94 -5.88
N PRO A 28 -14.91 -5.08 -5.33
CA PRO A 28 -15.18 -4.85 -3.90
C PRO A 28 -14.36 -5.76 -2.97
N LYS A 29 -14.15 -7.03 -3.35
CA LYS A 29 -13.39 -7.99 -2.54
C LYS A 29 -11.90 -7.61 -2.49
N THR A 30 -11.30 -7.30 -3.64
CA THR A 30 -9.89 -6.93 -3.75
C THR A 30 -9.61 -5.60 -3.07
N ALA A 31 -10.46 -4.58 -3.30
CA ALA A 31 -10.33 -3.28 -2.66
C ALA A 31 -10.48 -3.37 -1.14
N LYS A 32 -11.42 -4.18 -0.64
CA LYS A 32 -11.55 -4.47 0.79
C LYS A 32 -10.29 -5.12 1.36
N ASN A 33 -9.75 -6.15 0.71
CA ASN A 33 -8.54 -6.83 1.17
C ASN A 33 -7.36 -5.86 1.29
N PHE A 34 -7.09 -5.10 0.22
CA PHE A 34 -5.99 -4.11 0.22
C PHE A 34 -6.16 -3.07 1.33
N ARG A 35 -7.39 -2.58 1.54
CA ARG A 35 -7.69 -1.61 2.62
C ARG A 35 -7.48 -2.21 4.01
N GLU A 36 -7.92 -3.44 4.25
CA GLU A 36 -7.75 -4.08 5.56
C GLU A 36 -6.27 -4.33 5.88
N LEU A 37 -5.46 -4.70 4.88
CA LEU A 37 -4.01 -4.81 5.02
C LEU A 37 -3.32 -3.44 5.21
N ALA A 38 -3.76 -2.40 4.49
CA ALA A 38 -3.21 -1.05 4.66
C ALA A 38 -3.51 -0.46 6.05
N THR A 39 -4.67 -0.77 6.61
CA THR A 39 -5.07 -0.32 7.96
C THR A 39 -4.52 -1.18 9.09
N GLY A 40 -4.02 -2.38 8.79
CA GLY A 40 -3.58 -3.34 9.81
C GLY A 40 -4.73 -3.86 10.68
N LYS A 41 -5.97 -3.81 10.18
CA LYS A 41 -7.20 -4.09 10.96
C LYS A 41 -7.17 -5.45 11.68
N HIS A 42 -6.49 -6.43 11.08
CA HIS A 42 -6.42 -7.80 11.59
C HIS A 42 -5.14 -8.08 12.40
N GLY A 43 -4.41 -7.04 12.81
CA GLY A 43 -3.15 -7.17 13.55
C GLY A 43 -1.92 -7.42 12.67
N PHE A 44 -2.09 -7.54 11.36
CA PHE A 44 -1.04 -7.63 10.35
C PHE A 44 -1.41 -6.82 9.10
N GLY A 45 -0.43 -6.50 8.26
CA GLY A 45 -0.64 -5.68 7.08
C GLY A 45 0.65 -5.13 6.46
N TYR A 46 0.53 -4.09 5.65
CA TYR A 46 1.65 -3.49 4.92
C TYR A 46 2.57 -2.60 5.76
N ARG A 47 2.19 -2.30 7.01
CA ARG A 47 3.03 -1.47 7.87
C ARG A 47 4.34 -2.21 8.16
N TYR A 48 5.46 -1.55 7.88
CA TYR A 48 6.83 -2.09 7.97
C TYR A 48 7.19 -3.13 6.89
N SER A 49 6.36 -3.35 5.87
CA SER A 49 6.75 -4.11 4.68
C SER A 49 7.65 -3.28 3.76
N GLU A 50 8.50 -3.94 2.98
CA GLU A 50 9.39 -3.31 2.01
C GLU A 50 8.90 -3.51 0.57
N PHE A 51 9.38 -2.65 -0.33
CA PHE A 51 9.27 -2.89 -1.77
C PHE A 51 10.43 -3.76 -2.23
N HIS A 52 10.15 -5.05 -2.47
CA HIS A 52 11.17 -6.04 -2.82
C HIS A 52 11.72 -5.87 -4.24
N TYR A 53 10.96 -5.23 -5.13
CA TYR A 53 11.37 -5.07 -6.53
C TYR A 53 10.98 -3.69 -7.07
N VAL A 54 11.97 -2.95 -7.57
CA VAL A 54 11.83 -1.62 -8.12
C VAL A 54 12.47 -1.58 -9.50
N VAL A 55 11.65 -1.38 -10.53
CA VAL A 55 12.12 -1.23 -11.92
C VAL A 55 11.90 0.22 -12.35
N PRO A 56 12.99 0.97 -12.63
CA PRO A 56 12.89 2.36 -13.07
C PRO A 56 11.95 2.51 -14.28
N ASN A 57 11.09 3.52 -14.23
CA ASN A 57 10.12 3.84 -15.30
C ASN A 57 9.15 2.70 -15.66
N PHE A 58 8.94 1.73 -14.76
CA PHE A 58 8.02 0.63 -14.99
C PHE A 58 7.11 0.39 -13.80
N MET A 59 7.63 -0.19 -12.71
CA MET A 59 6.82 -0.50 -11.54
C MET A 59 7.62 -0.63 -10.24
N ILE A 60 6.88 -0.54 -9.15
CA ILE A 60 7.30 -0.91 -7.80
C ILE A 60 6.40 -2.05 -7.34
N MET A 61 6.99 -3.10 -6.80
CA MET A 61 6.28 -4.28 -6.29
C MET A 61 6.64 -4.51 -4.82
N GLY A 62 5.60 -4.66 -4.00
CA GLY A 62 5.68 -5.04 -2.58
C GLY A 62 4.93 -6.35 -2.32
N ASP A 63 5.01 -6.80 -1.06
CA ASP A 63 4.45 -8.01 -0.41
C ASP A 63 4.48 -9.32 -1.23
N LYS A 64 5.31 -10.34 -0.94
CA LYS A 64 5.48 -11.16 0.29
C LYS A 64 5.78 -10.49 1.63
#